data_AF-A0A419SNL1-F1
#
_entry.id   AF-A0A419SNL1-F1
#
_cell.length_a   1.000
_cell.length_b   1.000
_cell.length_c   1.000
_cell.angle_alpha   90.00
_cell.angle_beta   90.00
_cell.angle_gamma   90.00
#
_symmetry.space_group_name_H-M   'P 1'
#
loop_
_entity.id
_entity.type
_entity.pdbx_description
1 polymer ?
#
loop_
_entity_poly.entity_id
_entity_poly.type
_entity_poly.pdbx_seq_one_letter_code
_entity_poly.pdbx_strand_id
1 'polypeptide(L)' 'MDIRDEEGFIYFLFEHKSYTSRETAFQLLKYMIEIWEAKSKKEDMSELPMIIPLVIYHGKGDWNVKNEFRRYDTRV' A
#
# COMPACT_ATOMS: atom_id res chain seq x y z
N MET A 1 -12.30 12.19 -6.23
CA MET A 1 -12.79 12.73 -4.94
C MET A 1 -12.05 14.03 -4.76
N ASP A 2 -12.75 15.12 -4.44
CA ASP A 2 -12.11 16.44 -4.36
C ASP A 2 -11.21 16.48 -3.13
N ILE A 3 -9.90 16.51 -3.34
CA ILE A 3 -8.88 16.64 -2.30
C ILE A 3 -8.19 17.97 -2.59
N ARG A 4 -8.68 19.05 -1.97
CA ARG A 4 -8.11 20.40 -2.04
C ARG A 4 -8.09 21.01 -3.47
N ASP A 5 -9.21 20.98 -4.18
CA ASP A 5 -9.38 21.59 -5.52
C ASP A 5 -8.51 20.95 -6.62
N GLU A 6 -7.93 19.78 -6.37
CA GLU A 6 -7.21 18.98 -7.36
C GLU A 6 -7.85 17.60 -7.55
N GLU A 7 -7.76 17.07 -8.77
CA GLU A 7 -8.28 15.74 -9.11
C GLU A 7 -7.50 14.63 -8.37
N GLY A 8 -7.94 14.33 -7.14
CA GLY A 8 -7.41 13.25 -6.33
C GLY A 8 -8.03 11.90 -6.71
N PHE A 9 -7.17 10.97 -7.16
CA PHE A 9 -7.54 9.57 -7.35
C PHE A 9 -7.08 8.74 -6.14
N ILE A 10 -8.03 8.20 -5.38
CA ILE A 10 -7.76 7.21 -4.34
C ILE A 10 -7.83 5.83 -4.98
N TYR A 11 -6.69 5.16 -5.07
CA TYR A 11 -6.62 3.77 -5.53
C TYR A 11 -6.77 2.84 -4.33
N PHE A 12 -7.85 2.06 -4.34
CA PHE A 12 -8.03 1.00 -3.36
C PHE A 12 -7.41 -0.30 -3.85
N LEU A 13 -6.42 -0.78 -3.10
CA LEU A 13 -5.84 -2.09 -3.28
C LEU A 13 -6.38 -2.99 -2.18
N PHE A 14 -7.20 -3.97 -2.57
CA PHE A 14 -7.82 -4.91 -1.63
C PHE A 14 -7.17 -6.28 -1.75
N GLU A 15 -6.73 -6.80 -0.61
CA GLU A 15 -6.26 -8.18 -0.52
C GLU A 15 -7.05 -8.93 0.57
N HIS A 16 -7.77 -9.98 0.16
CA HIS A 16 -8.51 -10.84 1.07
C HIS A 16 -7.68 -12.07 1.43
N LYS A 17 -7.32 -12.21 2.70
CA LYS A 17 -6.47 -13.31 3.19
C LYS A 17 -7.18 -14.10 4.29
N SER A 18 -7.11 -15.42 4.18
CA SER A 18 -7.56 -16.36 5.22
C SER A 18 -6.41 -16.81 6.17
N TYR A 19 -5.18 -16.38 5.90
CA TYR A 19 -3.99 -16.65 6.71
C TYR A 19 -3.09 -15.41 6.79
N THR A 20 -2.39 -15.25 7.91
CA THR A 20 -1.42 -14.16 8.11
C THR A 20 -0.14 -14.49 7.35
N SER A 21 0.26 -13.64 6.40
CA SER A 21 1.59 -13.74 5.77
C SER A 21 2.45 -12.55 6.17
N ARG A 22 3.70 -12.82 6.58
CA ARG A 22 4.69 -11.77 6.84
C ARG A 22 4.98 -10.94 5.59
N GLU A 23 4.75 -11.50 4.42
CA GLU A 23 5.02 -10.88 3.12
C GLU A 23 3.91 -9.95 2.66
N THR A 24 2.75 -9.89 3.33
CA THR A 24 1.62 -9.05 2.90
C THR A 24 2.01 -7.58 2.73
N ALA A 25 2.80 -7.02 3.65
CA ALA A 25 3.28 -5.64 3.51
C ALA A 25 4.19 -5.46 2.28
N PHE A 26 5.04 -6.44 1.99
CA PHE A 26 5.92 -6.42 0.83
C PHE A 26 5.15 -6.56 -0.48
N GLN A 27 4.13 -7.43 -0.49
CA GLN A 27 3.24 -7.64 -1.63
C GLN A 27 2.44 -6.36 -1.95
N LEU A 28 1.89 -5.70 -0.93
CA LEU A 28 1.22 -4.40 -1.09
C LEU A 28 2.16 -3.33 -1.66
N LEU A 29 3.39 -3.24 -1.15
CA LEU A 29 4.39 -2.30 -1.66
C LEU A 29 4.69 -2.56 -3.14
N LYS A 30 4.85 -3.82 -3.53
CA LYS A 30 5.06 -4.20 -4.93
C LYS A 30 3.91 -3.73 -5.83
N TYR A 31 2.67 -3.94 -5.40
CA TYR A 31 1.50 -3.47 -6.14
C TYR A 31 1.44 -1.95 -6.25
N MET A 32 1.79 -1.21 -5.20
CA MET A 32 1.88 0.27 -5.26
C MET A 32 2.90 0.72 -6.31
N ILE A 33 4.09 0.09 -6.33
CA ILE A 33 5.14 0.39 -7.31
C ILE A 33 4.66 0.10 -8.73
N GLU A 34 4.04 -1.07 -8.96
CA GLU A 34 3.51 -1.45 -10.28
C GLU A 34 2.45 -0.45 -10.78
N ILE A 35 1.57 0.05 -9.89
CA ILE A 35 0.58 1.08 -10.22
C ILE A 35 1.28 2.40 -10.60
N TRP A 36 2.25 2.84 -9.82
CA TRP A 36 3.00 4.07 -10.11
C TRP A 36 3.76 3.98 -11.43
N GLU A 37 4.42 2.85 -11.71
CA GLU A 37 5.11 2.63 -12.98
C GLU A 37 4.13 2.64 -14.17
N ALA A 38 2.98 2.00 -14.03
CA ALA A 38 1.97 1.95 -15.08
C ALA A 38 1.39 3.34 -15.38
N LYS A 39 1.21 4.16 -14.33
CA LYS A 39 0.77 5.56 -14.40
C LYS A 39 1.82 6.45 -15.06
N SER A 40 3.05 6.44 -14.56
CA SER A 40 4.16 7.26 -15.05
C SER A 40 4.49 7.01 -16.53
N LYS A 41 4.27 5.78 -17.03
CA LYS A 41 4.48 5.46 -18.47
C LYS A 41 3.36 5.94 -19.39
N LYS A 42 2.14 6.15 -18.89
CA LYS A 42 0.94 6.46 -19.70
C LYS A 42 0.53 7.92 -19.65
N GLU A 43 0.79 8.56 -18.52
CA GLU A 43 0.43 9.95 -18.25
C GLU A 43 1.74 10.68 -17.92
N ASP A 44 1.96 11.87 -18.50
CA ASP A 44 3.08 12.75 -18.11
C ASP A 44 2.75 13.37 -16.74
N MET A 45 2.74 12.52 -15.71
CA MET A 45 2.37 12.91 -14.36
C MET A 45 3.55 13.60 -13.70
N SER A 46 3.36 14.87 -13.32
CA SER A 46 4.32 15.61 -12.51
C SER A 46 4.45 15.07 -11.08
N GLU A 47 3.45 14.31 -10.61
CA GLU A 47 3.36 13.82 -9.23
C GLU A 47 2.86 12.37 -9.14
N LEU A 48 3.34 11.65 -8.12
CA LEU A 48 2.90 10.28 -7.84
C LEU A 48 1.54 10.29 -7.10
N PRO A 49 0.52 9.56 -7.61
CA PRO A 49 -0.77 9.52 -6.94
C PRO A 49 -0.68 8.84 -5.57
N MET A 50 -1.44 9.35 -4.61
CA MET A 50 -1.56 8.75 -3.28
C MET A 50 -2.28 7.39 -3.38
N ILE A 51 -1.66 6.34 -2.84
CA ILE A 51 -2.26 5.00 -2.75
C ILE A 51 -2.40 4.63 -1.27
N ILE A 52 -3.61 4.25 -0.84
CA ILE A 52 -3.90 3.79 0.52
C ILE A 52 -4.20 2.28 0.44
N PRO A 53 -3.23 1.40 0.75
CA PRO A 53 -3.47 -0.04 0.72
C PRO A 53 -4.35 -0.49 1.89
N LEU A 54 -5.29 -1.41 1.65
CA LEU A 54 -6.15 -1.99 2.66
C LEU A 54 -6.11 -3.52 2.62
N VAL A 55 -5.92 -4.15 3.77
CA VAL A 55 -5.99 -5.61 3.92
C VAL A 55 -7.23 -5.98 4.70
N ILE A 56 -8.01 -6.92 4.16
CA ILE A 56 -9.14 -7.52 4.88
C ILE A 56 -8.74 -8.94 5.24
N TYR A 57 -8.56 -9.17 6.54
CA TYR A 57 -8.22 -10.48 7.08
C TYR A 57 -9.47 -11.19 7.60
N HIS A 58 -9.69 -12.41 7.12
CA HIS A 58 -10.78 -13.29 7.56
C HIS A 58 -10.26 -14.71 7.79
N GLY A 59 -9.23 -14.83 8.62
CA GLY A 59 -8.69 -16.12 9.04
C GLY A 59 -9.13 -16.52 10.44
N LYS A 60 -8.93 -17.80 10.78
CA LYS A 60 -9.29 -18.35 12.09
C LYS A 60 -8.28 -18.02 13.21
N GLY A 61 -7.08 -17.55 12.85
CA GLY A 61 -6.03 -17.19 13.79
C GLY A 61 -6.00 -15.69 14.05
N ASP A 62 -5.28 -15.25 15.08
CA ASP A 62 -5.10 -13.82 15.32
C ASP A 62 -4.19 -13.19 14.26
N TRP A 63 -4.47 -11.92 13.94
CA TRP A 63 -3.55 -11.11 13.13
C TRP A 63 -2.26 -10.85 13.91
N ASN A 64 -1.21 -11.59 13.59
CA ASN A 64 0.09 -11.53 14.28
C ASN A 64 1.20 -10.82 13.47
N VAL A 65 0.85 -10.24 12.31
CA VAL A 65 1.78 -9.43 11.53
C VAL A 65 1.99 -8.12 12.29
N LYS A 66 3.25 -7.79 12.58
CA LYS A 66 3.58 -6.55 13.29
C LYS A 66 3.28 -5.36 12.40
N ASN A 67 2.50 -4.41 12.92
CA ASN A 67 2.11 -3.19 12.20
C ASN A 67 3.16 -2.07 12.36
N GLU A 68 4.37 -2.41 12.80
CA GLU A 68 5.41 -1.46 13.20
C GLU A 68 6.55 -1.48 12.18
N PHE A 69 6.82 -0.33 11.54
CA PHE A 69 8.12 -0.08 10.94
C PHE A 69 9.12 0.08 12.09
N ARG A 70 9.87 -0.97 12.40
CA ARG A 70 10.96 -0.89 13.38
C ARG A 70 11.96 0.14 12.87
N ARG A 71 11.97 1.35 13.46
CA ARG A 71 13.06 2.31 13.30
C ARG A 71 14.34 1.58 13.67
N TYR A 72 15.21 1.34 12.71
CA TYR A 72 16.58 1.01 12.98
C TYR A 72 17.19 2.29 13.57
N ASP A 73 17.28 2.35 14.90
CA ASP A 73 18.02 3.39 15.60
C ASP A 73 19.50 3.15 15.33
N THR A 74 20.04 3.79 14.29
CA THR A 74 21.48 3.81 14.04
C THR A 74 22.10 4.79 15.02
N ARG A 75 22.41 4.29 16.21
CA ARG A 75 23.38 4.95 17.08
C ARG A 75 24.76 4.63 16.54
N VAL A 76 25.34 5.59 15.83
CA VAL A 76 26.79 5.80 15.73
C VAL A 76 27.21 6.76 16.82
#